data_AF-A0A0Q9IXI7-F1
#
_entry.id   AF-A0A0Q9IXI7-F1
#
_cell.length_a   1.000
_cell.length_b   1.000
_cell.length_c   1.000
_cell.angle_alpha   90.00
_cell.angle_beta   90.00
_cell.angle_gamma   90.00
#
_symmetry.space_group_name_H-M   'P 1'
#
loop_
_entity.id
_entity.type
_entity.pdbx_description
1 polymer ?
#
loop_
_entity_poly.entity_id
_entity_poly.type
_entity_poly.pdbx_seq_one_letter_code
_entity_poly.pdbx_strand_id
1 'polypeptide(L)'
;MACSLDAAEGGRRNEEWRRLDADYALERELRDGQLVVRYVDHPDAVRRLTELVDAERRCCAFVDWSVDRSNAGLRLVVRGDEFALTTLPV
;
A
#
# COMPACT_ATOMS: atom_id res chain seq x y z
N MET A 1 9.84 4.48 12.98
CA MET A 1 10.98 4.87 12.12
C MET A 1 10.50 4.69 10.69
N ALA A 2 10.20 5.80 10.01
CA ALA A 2 9.86 5.76 8.60
C ALA A 2 11.03 5.16 7.84
N CYS A 3 10.78 4.23 6.92
CA CYS A 3 11.85 3.78 6.04
C CYS A 3 12.25 4.98 5.17
N SER A 4 13.28 5.69 5.62
CA SER A 4 13.94 6.76 4.88
C SER A 4 14.72 6.12 3.73
N LEU A 5 14.01 5.56 2.76
CA LEU A 5 14.51 5.59 1.40
C LEU A 5 14.55 7.06 1.00
N ASP A 6 15.70 7.48 0.51
CA ASP A 6 16.02 8.80 -0.04
C ASP A 6 14.75 9.54 -0.54
N ALA A 7 14.54 10.79 -0.11
CA ALA A 7 13.31 11.54 -0.36
C ALA A 7 12.86 11.53 -1.84
N ALA A 8 13.80 11.33 -2.77
CA ALA A 8 13.53 11.15 -4.19
C ALA A 8 12.91 9.77 -4.56
N GLU A 9 13.39 8.67 -3.95
CA GLU A 9 12.82 7.32 -4.12
C GLU A 9 11.47 7.19 -3.40
N GLY A 10 11.34 7.80 -2.22
CA GLY A 10 10.06 7.90 -1.51
C GLY A 10 9.01 8.66 -2.33
N GLY A 11 9.42 9.73 -3.04
CA GLY A 11 8.55 10.49 -3.93
C GLY A 11 8.05 9.68 -5.14
N ARG A 12 8.96 8.98 -5.83
CA ARG A 12 8.59 8.11 -6.97
C ARG A 12 7.68 6.96 -6.55
N ARG A 13 7.99 6.31 -5.42
CA ARG A 13 7.17 5.22 -4.88
C ARG A 13 5.77 5.72 -4.48
N ASN A 14 5.69 6.89 -3.85
CA ASN A 14 4.42 7.53 -3.49
C ASN A 14 3.62 7.91 -4.75
N GLU A 15 4.26 8.40 -5.80
CA GLU A 15 3.60 8.62 -7.09
C GLU A 15 3.06 7.33 -7.73
N GLU A 16 3.82 6.22 -7.69
CA GLU A 16 3.33 4.93 -8.19
C GLU A 16 2.12 4.42 -7.41
N TRP A 17 2.15 4.55 -6.08
CA TRP A 17 0.99 4.29 -5.22
C TRP A 17 -0.19 5.19 -5.55
N ARG A 18 0.03 6.50 -5.70
CA ARG A 18 -1.03 7.46 -6.08
C ARG A 18 -1.62 7.17 -7.44
N ARG A 19 -0.81 6.75 -8.43
CA ARG A 19 -1.29 6.36 -9.76
C ARG A 19 -2.09 5.06 -9.71
N LEU A 20 -1.61 4.04 -8.99
CA LEU A 20 -2.37 2.82 -8.76
C LEU A 20 -3.71 3.11 -8.09
N ASP A 21 -3.70 3.96 -7.06
CA ASP A 21 -4.92 4.37 -6.37
C ASP A 21 -5.87 5.14 -7.30
N ALA A 22 -5.36 6.08 -8.09
CA ALA A 22 -6.18 6.83 -9.05
C ALA A 22 -6.77 5.95 -10.17
N ASP A 23 -6.00 4.98 -10.66
CA ASP A 23 -6.40 4.09 -11.76
C ASP A 23 -7.35 2.97 -11.30
N TYR A 24 -7.15 2.43 -10.09
CA TYR A 24 -7.77 1.16 -9.69
C TYR A 24 -8.36 1.14 -8.28
N ALA A 25 -8.12 2.12 -7.40
CA ALA A 25 -8.71 2.07 -6.06
C ALA A 25 -10.21 2.40 -6.10
N LEU A 26 -10.99 1.53 -5.47
CA LEU A 26 -12.42 1.65 -5.29
C LEU A 26 -12.77 2.29 -3.96
N GLU A 27 -12.09 1.88 -2.88
CA GLU A 27 -12.33 2.40 -1.54
C GLU A 27 -11.04 2.34 -0.72
N ARG A 28 -10.81 3.36 0.10
CA ARG A 28 -9.70 3.43 1.04
C ARG A 28 -10.29 3.65 2.43
N GLU A 29 -9.98 2.75 3.34
CA GLU A 29 -10.51 2.76 4.69
C GLU A 29 -9.36 2.63 5.69
N LEU A 30 -9.22 3.64 6.56
CA LEU A 30 -8.28 3.60 7.67
C LEU A 30 -9.05 3.21 8.94
N ARG A 31 -8.66 2.10 9.57
CA ARG A 31 -9.25 1.56 10.80
C ARG A 31 -8.14 1.38 11.82
N ASP A 32 -8.29 1.86 13.06
CA ASP A 32 -7.34 1.73 14.19
C ASP A 32 -6.06 0.90 13.93
N GLY A 33 -5.01 1.53 13.38
CA GLY A 33 -3.72 0.86 13.12
C GLY A 33 -3.60 0.04 11.83
N GLN A 34 -4.59 0.11 10.95
CA GLN A 34 -4.70 -0.67 9.72
C GLN A 34 -5.25 0.19 8.57
N LEU A 35 -4.56 0.17 7.44
CA LEU A 35 -5.06 0.69 6.17
C LEU A 35 -5.60 -0.46 5.33
N VAL A 36 -6.85 -0.35 4.90
CA VAL A 36 -7.50 -1.29 4.00
C VAL A 36 -7.85 -0.57 2.72
N VAL A 37 -7.31 -1.02 1.59
CA VAL A 37 -7.63 -0.48 0.26
C VAL A 37 -8.26 -1.57 -0.59
N ARG A 38 -9.42 -1.27 -1.18
CA ARG A 38 -10.06 -2.13 -2.18
C ARG A 38 -9.72 -1.61 -3.56
N TYR A 39 -9.26 -2.51 -4.42
CA TYR A 39 -8.94 -2.27 -5.81
C TYR A 39 -9.87 -3.08 -6.71
N VAL A 40 -10.06 -2.61 -7.94
CA VAL A 40 -10.67 -3.40 -9.01
C VAL A 40 -9.88 -4.69 -9.21
N ASP A 41 -10.54 -5.84 -9.34
CA ASP A 41 -9.89 -7.10 -9.73
C ASP A 41 -9.48 -7.04 -11.20
N HIS A 42 -8.36 -6.38 -11.45
CA HIS A 42 -7.73 -6.23 -12.76
C HIS A 42 -6.33 -6.84 -12.72
N PRO A 43 -5.91 -7.63 -13.72
CA PRO A 43 -4.59 -8.26 -13.73
C PRO A 43 -3.43 -7.26 -13.60
N ASP A 44 -3.55 -6.08 -14.22
CA ASP A 44 -2.54 -5.01 -14.05
C ASP A 44 -2.51 -4.44 -12.63
N ALA A 45 -3.67 -4.30 -11.97
CA ALA A 45 -3.74 -3.83 -10.59
C ALA A 45 -3.06 -4.83 -9.65
N VAL A 46 -3.33 -6.13 -9.82
CA VAL A 46 -2.69 -7.21 -9.04
C VAL A 46 -1.18 -7.19 -9.21
N ARG A 47 -0.70 -7.09 -10.46
CA ARG A 47 0.74 -7.10 -10.75
C ARG A 47 1.44 -5.90 -10.12
N ARG A 48 0.95 -4.68 -10.38
CA ARG A 48 1.53 -3.44 -9.83
C ARG A 48 1.48 -3.42 -8.30
N LEU A 49 0.35 -3.83 -7.71
CA LEU A 49 0.20 -3.90 -6.25
C LEU A 49 1.21 -4.88 -5.64
N THR A 50 1.39 -6.06 -6.25
CA THR A 50 2.35 -7.05 -5.77
C THR A 50 3.78 -6.52 -5.85
N GLU A 51 4.17 -5.92 -6.98
CA GLU A 51 5.50 -5.33 -7.15
C GLU A 51 5.81 -4.25 -6.09
N LEU A 52 4.83 -3.37 -5.81
CA LEU A 52 4.95 -2.34 -4.78
C LEU A 52 5.06 -2.96 -3.38
N VAL A 53 4.16 -3.87 -3.02
CA VAL A 53 4.18 -4.54 -1.71
C VAL A 53 5.48 -5.32 -1.48
N ASP A 54 6.01 -5.98 -2.50
CA ASP A 54 7.27 -6.73 -2.38
C ASP A 54 8.49 -5.83 -2.15
N ALA A 55 8.48 -4.63 -2.75
CA ALA A 55 9.47 -3.60 -2.48
C ALA A 55 9.34 -3.06 -1.05
N GLU A 56 8.11 -2.76 -0.61
CA GLU A 56 7.83 -2.25 0.73
C GLU A 56 8.17 -3.28 1.82
N ARG A 57 7.90 -4.56 1.61
CA ARG A 57 8.27 -5.64 2.56
C ARG A 57 9.77 -5.72 2.82
N ARG A 58 10.61 -5.40 1.81
CA ARG A 58 12.07 -5.38 1.94
C ARG A 58 12.58 -4.20 2.76
N CYS A 59 11.87 -3.07 2.72
CA CYS A 59 12.22 -1.83 3.40
C CYS A 59 11.58 -1.71 4.79
N CYS A 60 10.38 -2.24 4.95
CA CYS A 60 9.52 -2.13 6.12
C CYS A 60 9.13 -3.51 6.63
N ALA A 61 10.11 -4.33 7.04
CA ALA A 61 9.87 -5.69 7.54
C ALA A 61 8.99 -5.76 8.81
N PHE A 62 8.79 -4.63 9.49
CA PHE A 62 7.98 -4.48 10.70
C PHE A 62 6.49 -4.23 10.41
N VAL A 63 6.15 -3.96 9.14
CA VAL A 63 4.77 -3.70 8.69
C VAL A 63 4.23 -4.98 8.09
N ASP A 64 3.03 -5.39 8.52
CA ASP A 64 2.34 -6.54 7.96
C ASP A 64 1.58 -6.10 6.71
N TRP A 65 2.12 -6.49 5.56
CA TRP A 65 1.48 -6.27 4.27
C TRP A 65 0.76 -7.55 3.85
N SER A 66 -0.55 -7.50 3.74
CA SER A 66 -1.40 -8.61 3.32
C SER A 66 -2.19 -8.21 2.08
N VAL A 67 -2.07 -8.99 1.00
CA VAL A 67 -2.87 -8.83 -0.21
C VAL A 67 -3.83 -10.00 -0.29
N ASP A 68 -5.12 -9.71 -0.18
CA ASP A 68 -6.19 -10.69 -0.32
C ASP A 68 -6.83 -10.52 -1.71
N ARG A 69 -6.85 -11.60 -2.48
CA ARG A 69 -7.58 -11.66 -3.75
C ARG A 69 -8.74 -12.61 -3.57
N SER A 70 -9.95 -12.06 -3.63
CA SER A 70 -11.19 -12.80 -3.45
C SER A 70 -12.13 -12.55 -4.64
N ASN A 71 -13.19 -13.36 -4.77
CA ASN A 71 -14.25 -13.13 -5.77
C ASN A 71 -14.94 -11.76 -5.62
N ALA A 72 -14.78 -11.09 -4.47
CA ALA A 72 -15.28 -9.75 -4.20
C ALA A 72 -14.35 -8.62 -4.66
N GLY A 73 -13.14 -8.94 -5.16
CA GLY A 73 -12.17 -7.95 -5.60
C GLY A 73 -10.75 -8.18 -5.08
N LEU A 74 -9.88 -7.22 -5.38
CA LEU A 74 -8.53 -7.16 -4.84
C LEU A 74 -8.52 -6.27 -3.59
N ARG A 75 -7.97 -6.75 -2.48
CA ARG A 75 -7.89 -6.01 -1.23
C ARG A 75 -6.46 -5.98 -0.70
N LEU A 76 -5.94 -4.79 -0.48
CA LEU A 76 -4.72 -4.56 0.28
C LEU A 76 -5.08 -4.29 1.73
N VAL A 77 -4.38 -4.95 2.63
CA VAL A 77 -4.45 -4.75 4.06
C VAL A 77 -3.05 -4.49 4.57
N VAL A 78 -2.81 -3.30 5.07
CA VAL A 78 -1.53 -2.89 5.68
C VAL A 78 -1.78 -2.71 7.16
N ARG A 79 -1.16 -3.52 8.00
CA ARG A 79 -1.16 -3.31 9.46
C ARG A 79 0.21 -2.82 9.88
N GLY A 80 0.24 -1.72 10.60
CA GLY A 80 1.47 -1.15 11.11
C GLY A 80 1.23 -0.49 12.45
N ASP A 81 2.32 -0.11 13.11
CA ASP A 81 2.24 0.69 14.31
C ASP A 81 1.60 2.05 13.97
N GLU A 82 0.63 2.49 14.76
CA GLU A 82 -0.11 3.76 14.62
C GLU A 82 0.83 4.99 14.50
N PHE A 83 2.04 4.90 15.07
CA PHE A 83 3.10 5.90 14.92
C PHE A 83 3.74 5.89 13.52
N ALA A 84 3.74 4.77 12.79
CA ALA A 84 4.18 4.70 11.40
C ALA A 84 3.12 5.27 10.44
N LEU A 85 1.84 4.99 10.69
CA LEU A 85 0.72 5.47 9.86
C LEU A 85 0.49 6.98 9.96
N THR A 86 0.81 7.59 11.10
CA THR A 86 0.76 9.06 11.28
C THR A 86 1.96 9.80 10.67
N THR A 87 2.99 9.08 10.21
CA THR A 87 4.16 9.66 9.52
C THR A 87 4.12 9.50 8.00
N LEU A 88 3.10 8.83 7.46
CA LEU A 88 2.86 8.78 6.03
C LEU A 88 2.43 10.19 5.57
N PRO A 89 3.13 10.80 4.60
CA PRO A 89 2.72 12.08 4.06
C PRO A 89 1.44 11.84 3.24
N VAL A 90 0.31 12.18 3.86
CA VAL A 90 -0.95 12.51 3.19
C VAL A 90 -0.73 13.66 2.21
#